data_AF-A0A0F9MGS1-F1
#
_entry.id   AF-A0A0F9MGS1-F1
#
_cell.length_a   1.000
_cell.length_b   1.000
_cell.length_c   1.000
_cell.angle_alpha   90.00
_cell.angle_beta   90.00
_cell.angle_gamma   90.00
#
_symmetry.space_group_name_H-M   'P 1'
#
loop_
_entity.id
_entity.type
_entity.pdbx_description
1 polymer ?
#
loop_
_entity_poly.entity_id
_entity_poly.type
_entity_poly.pdbx_seq_one_letter_code
_entity_poly.pdbx_strand_id
1 'polypeptide(L)' 'DQNIDILKIDCEGCEYAILSNILEHNLIEKINESIILEAHNLNEERNPNYAKSLLYQIGFKQIKSKKLTKDREMIIAIK' A
#
# COMPACT_ATOMS: atom_id res chain seq x y z
N ASP A 1 -1.84 -14.47 -19.26
CA ASP A 1 -1.66 -14.10 -17.84
C ASP A 1 -0.55 -13.08 -17.70
N GLN A 2 -0.87 -11.88 -17.23
CA GLN A 2 0.11 -10.82 -17.00
C GLN A 2 0.18 -10.56 -15.50
N ASN A 3 1.37 -10.75 -14.92
CA ASN A 3 1.69 -10.39 -13.55
C ASN A 3 2.38 -9.02 -13.53
N ILE A 4 2.33 -8.36 -12.38
CA ILE A 4 2.91 -7.05 -12.12
C ILE A 4 4.05 -7.25 -11.13
N ASP A 5 5.29 -6.90 -11.51
CA ASP A 5 6.41 -7.02 -10.57
C ASP A 5 6.30 -5.97 -9.46
N ILE A 6 6.03 -4.72 -9.85
CA ILE A 6 5.92 -3.58 -8.94
C ILE A 6 4.65 -2.78 -9.25
N LEU A 7 3.80 -2.60 -8.23
CA LEU A 7 2.65 -1.69 -8.29
C LEU A 7 2.97 -0.39 -7.54
N LYS A 8 2.96 0.74 -8.25
CA LYS A 8 3.04 2.07 -7.64
C LYS A 8 1.64 2.68 -7.48
N ILE A 9 1.31 3.14 -6.28
CA ILE A 9 0.04 3.81 -5.94
C ILE A 9 0.36 5.23 -5.47
N ASP A 10 -0.18 6.20 -6.19
CA ASP A 10 0.02 7.63 -5.98
C ASP A 10 -1.22 8.36 -6.50
N CYS A 11 -2.14 8.68 -5.59
CA CYS A 11 -3.51 9.01 -5.96
C CYS A 11 -4.23 9.93 -4.96
N GLU A 12 -3.48 10.82 -4.29
CA GLU A 12 -4.04 11.95 -3.51
C GLU A 12 -5.20 11.56 -2.54
N GLY A 13 -5.04 10.45 -1.80
CA GLY A 13 -5.97 9.99 -0.77
C GLY A 13 -6.86 8.80 -1.17
N CYS A 14 -6.89 8.40 -2.44
CA CYS A 14 -7.66 7.24 -2.91
C CYS A 14 -6.97 5.88 -2.63
N GLU A 15 -5.74 5.87 -2.10
CA GLU A 15 -4.93 4.66 -1.97
C GLU A 15 -5.58 3.59 -1.08
N TYR A 16 -6.31 4.02 -0.06
CA TYR A 16 -7.01 3.12 0.85
C TYR A 16 -8.09 2.32 0.13
N ALA A 17 -8.85 2.97 -0.75
CA ALA A 17 -9.85 2.30 -1.56
C ALA A 17 -9.20 1.35 -2.58
N ILE A 18 -8.04 1.70 -3.12
CA ILE A 18 -7.28 0.83 -4.02
C ILE A 18 -6.79 -0.42 -3.27
N LEU A 19 -6.21 -0.25 -2.08
CA LEU A 19 -5.75 -1.37 -1.25
C LEU A 19 -6.91 -2.28 -0.81
N SER A 20 -8.06 -1.71 -0.43
CA SER A 20 -9.26 -2.49 -0.12
C SER A 20 -9.73 -3.30 -1.33
N ASN A 21 -9.82 -2.71 -2.52
CA ASN A 21 -10.19 -3.42 -3.74
C ASN A 21 -9.20 -4.54 -4.10
N ILE A 22 -7.89 -4.30 -3.92
CA ILE A 22 -6.87 -5.33 -4.14
C ILE A 22 -7.12 -6.54 -3.24
N LEU A 23 -7.47 -6.30 -1.97
CA LEU A 23 -7.80 -7.35 -1.02
C LEU A 23 -9.12 -8.06 -1.35
N GLU A 24 -10.21 -7.30 -1.54
CA GLU A 24 -11.55 -7.82 -1.81
C GLU A 24 -11.61 -8.70 -3.07
N HIS A 25 -10.81 -8.36 -4.08
CA HIS A 25 -10.75 -9.09 -5.34
C HIS A 25 -9.57 -10.07 -5.46
N ASN A 26 -8.86 -10.34 -4.36
CA ASN A 26 -7.71 -11.24 -4.30
C ASN A 26 -6.65 -10.95 -5.39
N LEU A 27 -6.40 -9.67 -5.67
CA LEU A 27 -5.46 -9.23 -6.72
C LEU A 27 -4.01 -9.24 -6.23
N ILE A 28 -3.75 -9.49 -4.94
CA ILE A 28 -2.39 -9.63 -4.37
C ILE A 28 -1.57 -10.70 -5.09
N GLU A 29 -2.20 -11.79 -5.54
CA GLU A 29 -1.51 -12.87 -6.25
C GLU A 29 -0.94 -12.43 -7.61
N LYS A 30 -1.44 -11.32 -8.17
CA LYS A 30 -0.92 -10.75 -9.42
C LYS A 30 0.30 -9.84 -9.22
N ILE A 31 0.67 -9.52 -7.98
CA ILE A 31 1.79 -8.62 -7.65
C ILE A 31 2.97 -9.49 -7.18
N ASN A 32 4.07 -9.56 -7.95
CA ASN A 32 5.15 -10.51 -7.66
C ASN A 32 6.12 -10.01 -6.57
N GLU A 33 6.54 -8.74 -6.63
CA GLU A 33 7.66 -8.27 -5.80
C GLU A 33 7.22 -7.25 -4.76
N SER A 34 6.63 -6.13 -5.20
CA SER A 34 6.43 -4.99 -4.28
C SER A 34 5.27 -4.06 -4.61
N ILE A 35 4.80 -3.37 -3.57
CA ILE A 35 3.93 -2.21 -3.66
C ILE A 35 4.70 -0.99 -3.16
N ILE A 36 4.70 0.08 -3.95
CA ILE A 36 5.20 1.39 -3.56
C ILE A 36 3.98 2.31 -3.43
N LEU A 37 3.84 2.96 -2.29
CA LEU A 37 2.63 3.67 -1.91
C LEU A 37 2.98 5.04 -1.32
N GLU A 38 2.37 6.11 -1.84
CA GLU A 38 2.27 7.37 -1.10
C GLU A 38 0.98 7.35 -0.26
N ALA A 39 1.13 7.29 1.06
CA ALA A 39 0.00 7.22 2.01
C ALA A 39 -0.25 8.57 2.67
N HIS A 40 -1.49 9.04 2.59
CA HIS A 40 -1.98 10.28 3.17
C HIS A 40 -2.53 10.04 4.58
N ASN A 41 -2.14 10.88 5.52
CA ASN A 41 -2.71 10.88 6.86
C ASN A 41 -4.05 11.63 6.88
N LEU A 42 -5.12 10.97 6.42
CA LEU A 42 -6.44 11.58 6.28
C LEU A 42 -7.21 11.64 7.60
N ASN A 43 -7.17 10.56 8.39
CA ASN A 43 -7.80 10.44 9.70
C ASN A 43 -7.27 9.22 10.48
N GLU A 44 -7.84 8.95 11.66
CA GLU A 44 -7.43 7.85 12.55
C GLU A 44 -7.61 6.44 11.94
N GLU A 45 -8.50 6.28 10.96
CA GLU A 45 -8.76 5.00 10.28
C GLU A 45 -8.03 4.89 8.95
N ARG A 46 -7.72 6.02 8.31
CA ARG A 46 -7.06 6.12 7.00
C ARG A 46 -5.78 6.93 7.14
N ASN A 47 -4.74 6.24 7.57
CA ASN A 47 -3.40 6.79 7.77
C ASN A 47 -2.30 5.79 7.37
N PRO A 48 -1.02 6.22 7.33
CA PRO A 48 0.08 5.34 6.96
C PRO A 48 0.20 4.07 7.82
N ASN A 49 -0.13 4.11 9.12
CA ASN A 49 -0.04 2.92 9.96
C ASN A 49 -1.08 1.88 9.56
N TYR A 50 -2.30 2.30 9.26
CA TYR A 50 -3.33 1.40 8.73
C TYR A 50 -2.88 0.74 7.42
N ALA A 51 -2.33 1.52 6.46
CA ALA A 51 -1.82 0.97 5.21
C ALA A 51 -0.71 -0.08 5.43
N LYS A 52 0.24 0.19 6.34
CA LYS A 52 1.32 -0.75 6.70
C LYS A 52 0.75 -2.04 7.31
N SER A 53 -0.20 -1.94 8.24
CA SER A 53 -0.84 -3.11 8.84
C SER A 53 -1.57 -3.96 7.80
N LEU A 54 -2.30 -3.33 6.88
CA LEU A 54 -3.00 -4.02 5.81
C LEU A 54 -2.02 -4.73 4.86
N LEU A 55 -0.98 -4.04 4.39
CA LEU A 55 0.06 -4.62 3.53
C LEU A 55 0.74 -5.83 4.18
N TYR A 56 0.98 -5.78 5.49
CA TYR A 56 1.55 -6.92 6.23
C TYR A 56 0.61 -8.12 6.31
N GLN A 57 -0.68 -7.88 6.57
CA GLN A 57 -1.72 -8.91 6.65
C GLN A 57 -1.91 -9.64 5.32
N ILE A 58 -1.84 -8.90 4.20
CA ILE A 58 -2.05 -9.47 2.86
C ILE A 58 -0.81 -10.16 2.28
N GLY A 59 0.33 -10.16 2.99
CA GLY A 59 1.48 -11.00 2.64
C GLY A 59 2.80 -10.28 2.40
N PHE A 60 2.85 -8.94 2.44
CA PHE A 60 4.11 -8.21 2.30
C PHE A 60 4.86 -8.15 3.63
N LYS A 61 5.93 -8.95 3.79
CA LYS A 61 6.60 -9.13 5.09
C LYS A 61 7.62 -8.06 5.42
N GLN A 62 8.17 -7.40 4.41
CA GLN A 62 9.15 -6.33 4.62
C GLN A 62 8.52 -4.98 4.27
N ILE A 63 8.29 -4.17 5.30
CA ILE A 63 7.73 -2.83 5.15
C ILE A 63 8.78 -1.80 5.54
N LYS A 64 9.16 -0.96 4.57
CA LYS A 64 10.01 0.22 4.78
C LYS A 64 9.16 1.45 4.56
N SER A 65 9.42 2.51 5.32
CA SER A 65 8.70 3.76 5.10
C SER A 65 9.54 4.99 5.43
N LYS A 66 9.17 6.11 4.83
CA LYS A 66 9.82 7.41 5.00
C LYS A 66 8.76 8.50 5.00
N LYS A 67 8.73 9.31 6.04
CA LYS A 67 7.89 10.53 6.07
C LYS A 67 8.35 11.49 4.97
N LEU A 68 7.39 11.98 4.18
CA LEU A 68 7.61 12.99 3.14
C LEU A 68 7.23 14.38 3.66
N THR A 69 6.06 14.46 4.30
CA THR A 69 5.53 15.68 4.91
C THR A 69 4.86 15.36 6.25
N LYS A 70 4.23 16.35 6.89
CA LYS A 70 3.41 16.12 8.08
C LYS A 70 2.18 15.22 7.80
N ASP A 71 1.71 15.20 6.55
CA ASP A 71 0.48 14.53 6.15
C ASP A 71 0.73 13.36 5.19
N ARG A 72 1.99 13.06 4.83
CA ARG A 72 2.32 12.03 3.82
C ARG A 72 3.53 11.18 4.20
N GLU A 73 3.44 9.89 3.92
CA GLU A 73 4.50 8.90 4.12
C GLU A 73 4.61 8.01 2.87
N MET A 74 5.84 7.86 2.35
CA MET A 74 6.13 6.87 1.33
C MET A 74 6.36 5.52 2.00
N ILE A 75 5.67 4.49 1.52
CA ILE A 75 5.75 3.11 2.01
C ILE A 75 6.23 2.22 0.84
N ILE A 76 7.16 1.32 1.13
CA ILE A 76 7.60 0.27 0.24
C ILE A 76 7.34 -1.05 0.96
N ALA A 77 6.42 -1.85 0.43
CA ALA A 77 6.07 -3.16 0.93
C ALA A 77 6.58 -4.22 -0.05
N ILE A 78 7.39 -5.15 0.44
CA ILE A 78 8.04 -6.21 -0.33
C ILE A 78 7.50 -7.55 0.19
N LYS A 79 7.14 -8.45 -0.74
CA LYS A 79 6.67 -9.80 -0.40
C LYS A 79 7.68 -10.54 0.47
#